data_AF-X1PME9-F1
#
_entry.id   AF-X1PME9-F1
#
_cell.length_a   1.000
_cell.length_b   1.000
_cell.length_c   1.000
_cell.angle_alpha   90.00
_cell.angle_beta   90.00
_cell.angle_gamma   90.00
#
_symmetry.space_group_name_H-M   'P 1'
#
loop_
_entity.id
_entity.type
_entity.pdbx_description
1 polymer ?
#
loop_
_entity_poly.entity_id
_entity_poly.type
_entity_poly.pdbx_seq_one_letter_code
_entity_poly.pdbx_strand_id
1 'polypeptide(L)' 'MINLKLNEDARKNNITRCRERNIILPTIAQMKDPGSIPDKIKGRLKGVGLWDVDPLNLLSNPEAK' A
#
# COMPACT_ATOMS: atom_id res chain seq x y z
N MET A 1 -28.58 3.78 -0.22
CA MET A 1 -27.84 2.89 -1.15
C MET A 1 -26.53 3.59 -1.51
N ILE A 2 -25.38 2.92 -1.42
CA ILE A 2 -24.06 3.55 -1.65
C ILE A 2 -23.81 3.62 -3.17
N ASN A 3 -23.33 4.76 -3.66
CA ASN A 3 -22.94 4.93 -5.06
C ASN A 3 -21.56 4.28 -5.29
N LEU A 4 -21.52 3.23 -6.10
CA LEU A 4 -20.31 2.47 -6.43
C LEU A 4 -19.70 2.88 -7.79
N LYS A 5 -20.15 3.99 -8.40
CA LYS A 5 -19.54 4.47 -9.64
C LYS A 5 -18.07 4.80 -9.43
N LEU A 6 -17.23 4.27 -10.31
CA LEU A 6 -15.81 4.60 -10.35
C LEU A 6 -15.65 6.08 -10.75
N ASN A 7 -14.92 6.85 -9.95
CA ASN A 7 -14.49 8.18 -10.32
C ASN A 7 -13.12 8.09 -11.00
N GLU A 8 -13.11 8.15 -12.33
CA GLU A 8 -11.90 7.98 -13.16
C GLU A 8 -10.88 9.11 -12.96
N ASP A 9 -11.34 10.35 -12.82
CA ASP A 9 -10.48 11.52 -12.58
C ASP A 9 -9.76 11.43 -11.24
N ALA A 10 -10.49 11.08 -10.18
CA ALA A 10 -9.91 10.87 -8.86
C ALA A 10 -8.91 9.71 -8.87
N ARG A 11 -9.22 8.61 -9.57
CA ARG A 11 -8.31 7.47 -9.73
C ARG A 11 -7.03 7.87 -10.45
N LYS A 12 -7.12 8.63 -11.55
CA LYS A 12 -5.96 9.10 -12.32
C LYS A 12 -5.05 10.00 -11.46
N ASN A 13 -5.62 10.95 -10.74
CA ASN A 13 -4.88 11.82 -9.83
C ASN A 13 -4.16 11.04 -8.71
N ASN A 14 -4.83 10.04 -8.13
CA ASN A 14 -4.21 9.18 -7.11
C ASN A 14 -3.04 8.37 -7.68
N ILE A 15 -3.18 7.81 -8.88
CA ILE A 15 -2.08 7.08 -9.54
C ILE A 15 -0.87 7.99 -9.75
N THR A 16 -1.07 9.23 -10.23
CA THR A 16 0.01 10.20 -10.42
C THR A 16 0.71 10.52 -9.10
N ARG A 17 -0.05 10.85 -8.05
CA ARG A 17 0.52 11.16 -6.73
C ARG A 17 1.28 9.99 -6.11
N CYS A 18 0.78 8.77 -6.28
CA CYS A 18 1.47 7.58 -5.78
C CYS A 18 2.82 7.39 -6.48
N ARG A 19 2.88 7.62 -7.80
CA ARG A 19 4.14 7.54 -8.56
C ARG A 19 5.12 8.63 -8.13
N GLU A 20 4.68 9.88 -8.03
CA GLU A 20 5.53 11.01 -7.61
C GLU A 20 6.15 10.79 -6.22
N ARG A 21 5.37 10.22 -5.29
CA ARG A 21 5.79 9.99 -3.91
C ARG A 21 6.38 8.60 -3.67
N ASN A 22 6.58 7.79 -4.72
CA ASN A 22 7.04 6.40 -4.63
C ASN A 22 6.21 5.53 -3.66
N ILE A 23 4.90 5.79 -3.59
CA ILE A 23 3.94 5.05 -2.76
C ILE A 23 3.57 3.76 -3.50
N ILE A 24 3.75 2.63 -2.84
CA ILE A 24 3.36 1.31 -3.34
C ILE A 24 2.02 0.95 -2.72
N LEU A 25 0.98 0.84 -3.55
CA LEU A 25 -0.32 0.36 -3.11
C LEU A 25 -0.37 -1.16 -3.21
N PRO A 26 -0.70 -1.88 -2.13
CA PRO A 26 -0.94 -3.30 -2.20
C PRO A 26 -2.24 -3.59 -2.97
N THR A 27 -2.29 -4.76 -3.59
CA THR A 27 -3.56 -5.30 -4.10
C THR A 27 -4.40 -5.85 -2.95
N ILE A 28 -5.72 -5.97 -3.16
CA ILE A 28 -6.63 -6.62 -2.19
C ILE A 28 -6.13 -8.02 -1.79
N ALA A 29 -5.58 -8.77 -2.76
CA ALA A 29 -5.00 -10.09 -2.50
C ALA A 29 -3.78 -10.03 -1.57
N GLN A 30 -2.89 -9.06 -1.78
CA GLN A 30 -1.71 -8.83 -0.91
C GLN A 30 -2.06 -8.33 0.48
N MET A 31 -3.15 -7.57 0.62
CA MET A 31 -3.66 -7.17 1.94
C MET A 31 -4.27 -8.36 2.69
N LYS A 32 -4.90 -9.30 1.98
CA LYS A 32 -5.46 -10.52 2.59
C LYS A 32 -4.37 -11.53 2.93
N ASP A 33 -3.40 -11.70 2.04
CA ASP A 33 -2.25 -12.59 2.21
C ASP A 33 -0.93 -11.81 2.06
N PRO A 34 -0.33 -11.39 3.20
CA PRO A 34 0.97 -10.74 3.23
C PRO A 34 2.11 -11.60 2.66
N GLY A 35 1.91 -12.92 2.56
CA GLY A 35 2.87 -13.85 1.96
C GLY A 35 3.16 -13.54 0.49
N SER A 36 2.15 -13.06 -0.25
CA SER A 36 2.24 -12.70 -1.67
C SER A 36 2.97 -11.37 -1.96
N ILE A 37 3.40 -10.65 -0.92
CA ILE A 37 4.19 -9.42 -1.07
C ILE A 37 5.63 -9.78 -1.49
N PRO A 38 6.19 -9.13 -2.54
CA PRO A 38 7.58 -9.34 -2.94
C PRO A 38 8.60 -9.09 -1.83
N ASP A 39 9.66 -9.91 -1.77
CA ASP A 39 10.68 -9.84 -0.70
C ASP A 39 11.39 -8.49 -0.62
N LYS A 40 11.54 -7.79 -1.76
CA LYS A 40 12.09 -6.42 -1.80
C LYS A 40 11.27 -5.43 -0.96
N ILE A 41 9.95 -5.60 -0.92
CA ILE A 41 9.05 -4.74 -0.14
C ILE A 41 9.03 -5.19 1.32
N LYS A 42 9.01 -6.50 1.59
CA LYS A 42 9.16 -7.06 2.95
C LYS A 42 10.44 -6.59 3.63
N GLY A 43 11.56 -6.54 2.90
CA GLY A 43 12.83 -6.05 3.42
C GLY A 43 12.78 -4.57 3.84
N ARG A 44 12.05 -3.73 3.08
CA ARG A 44 11.84 -2.32 3.44
C ARG A 44 10.89 -2.17 4.64
N LEU A 45 9.85 -3.00 4.70
CA LEU A 45 8.88 -3.04 5.80
C LEU A 45 9.52 -3.37 7.16
N LYS A 46 10.55 -4.23 7.19
CA LYS A 46 11.29 -4.54 8.44
C LYS A 46 11.95 -3.32 9.09
N GLY A 47 12.28 -2.30 8.31
CA GLY A 47 12.88 -1.06 8.80
C GLY A 47 11.87 0.03 9.14
N VAL A 48 10.58 -0.19 8.88
CA VAL A 48 9.49 0.76 9.16
C VAL A 48 8.84 0.35 10.47
N GLY A 49 8.87 1.22 11.46
CA GLY A 49 8.20 1.00 12.74
C GLY A 49 6.68 1.04 12.58
N LEU A 50 5.96 0.36 13.46
CA LEU A 50 4.50 0.29 13.41
C LEU A 50 3.82 1.68 13.42
N TRP A 51 4.46 2.66 14.07
CA TRP A 51 3.98 4.03 14.22
C TRP A 51 4.57 5.03 13.23
N ASP A 52 5.45 4.58 12.32
CA ASP A 52 6.05 5.47 11.34
C ASP A 52 5.02 5.90 10.29
N VAL A 53 5.09 7.18 9.90
CA VAL A 53 4.29 7.75 8.82
C VAL A 53 4.97 7.45 7.49
N ASP A 54 5.09 6.15 7.18
CA ASP A 54 5.64 5.66 5.91
C ASP A 54 4.52 5.04 5.05
N PRO A 55 4.45 5.36 3.75
CA PRO A 55 3.47 4.75 2.84
C PRO A 55 3.55 3.22 2.75
N LEU A 56 4.68 2.61 3.09
CA LEU A 56 4.84 1.16 3.17
C LEU A 56 4.00 0.54 4.28
N ASN A 57 3.63 1.29 5.31
CA ASN A 57 2.75 0.81 6.39
C ASN A 57 1.31 0.52 5.90
N LEU A 58 0.98 0.87 4.65
CA LEU A 58 -0.24 0.42 3.97
C LEU A 58 -0.23 -1.09 3.67
N LEU A 59 0.93 -1.73 3.70
CA LEU A 59 1.07 -3.17 3.60
C LEU A 59 1.05 -3.79 4.99
N SER A 60 0.35 -4.91 5.14
CA SER A 60 0.36 -5.68 6.38
C SER A 60 1.76 -6.23 6.65
N ASN A 61 2.42 -5.74 7.69
CA ASN A 61 3.72 -6.24 8.13
C ASN A 61 3.52 -7.24 9.29
N PRO A 62 3.62 -8.56 9.03
CA PRO A 62 3.50 -9.56 10.10
C PRO A 62 4.71 -9.58 11.06
N GLU A 63 5.81 -8.88 10.73
CA GLU A 63 7.05 -8.86 11.50
C GLU A 63 7.42 -7.45 11.99
N ALA A 64 6.47 -6.49 11.98
CA ALA A 64 6.68 -5.16 12.54
C ALA A 64 7.00 -5.30 14.03
N LYS A 65 8.17 -4.79 14.44
CA LYS A 65 8.55 -4.63 15.85
C LYS A 65 7.92 -3.38 16.43
#